data_AF-A0A175YJD6-F1
#
_entry.id   AF-A0A175YJD6-F1
#
_cell.length_a   1.000
_cell.length_b   1.000
_cell.length_c   1.000
_cell.angle_alpha   90.00
_cell.angle_beta   90.00
_cell.angle_gamma   90.00
#
_symmetry.space_group_name_H-M   'P 1'
#
loop_
_entity.id
_entity.type
_entity.pdbx_description
1 polymer ?
#
loop_
_entity_poly.entity_id
_entity_poly.type
_entity_poly.pdbx_seq_one_letter_code
_entity_poly.pdbx_strand_id
1 'polypeptide(L)'
;MGNKQSRTRSQGSGPHFQPTPQANSRYARIGDDYSSLEQVTEALARAGLESSNLIVGIDFTKSNEWTGARSYQRRSLHHLGDSLNPYEQAISIIGRTLSVFDEDNLIPCYGFGDDDKPCTGFEEALTRYREIVPQIRLAGPTSFAPIIETAIGIVNETGGQYHVLLIIADGQVTRSVDTNPGQLSPQEQSTIAAIVEASKYPLSIILVGVGDGPWDVMVQFDDNIPARAFDNFQFVNFTEIMSKNVPLSQKETEFALAALMEIPSQYKATLDFQLLRYHHCIYFTLLLSSDRPTSFAPIIETAIGIVNETGGQYHVLLIIADGQVTRSVDTNPGQLSPQEQSTIAAIVEASKYPLSIILVGVGDGPWDVMVQFDDNIPARAFDNFQFVNFTEIMSKNVPLSQKETEFALAALMEIPSQYKATLDFQLLSNQRNTTRRHALPPPIQNSSTTTSGWNYMQSPTVVQGDRMYYTPQPPSTQNILHSQGCPICSYNIKDLAFGCGHQACYECGKDLLVCPECDMRITTKIRLYG
;
A
#
# COMPACT_ATOMS: atom_id res chain seq x y z
N MET A 1 24.68 -65.90 -9.25
CA MET A 1 25.04 -65.17 -10.49
C MET A 1 23.76 -64.66 -11.13
N GLY A 2 23.66 -63.36 -11.41
CA GLY A 2 22.68 -62.79 -12.37
C GLY A 2 21.47 -62.04 -11.78
N ASN A 3 21.61 -60.72 -11.61
CA ASN A 3 20.60 -59.74 -11.20
C ASN A 3 19.42 -59.59 -12.20
N LYS A 4 18.21 -59.33 -11.67
CA LYS A 4 17.06 -58.79 -12.43
C LYS A 4 17.05 -57.25 -12.33
N GLN A 5 17.14 -56.56 -13.46
CA GLN A 5 16.93 -55.11 -13.54
C GLN A 5 15.47 -54.77 -13.86
N SER A 6 14.96 -53.85 -13.05
CA SER A 6 13.68 -53.14 -13.15
C SER A 6 13.73 -52.11 -14.30
N ARG A 7 12.67 -52.04 -15.12
CA ARG A 7 12.46 -50.97 -16.11
C ARG A 7 11.63 -49.87 -15.45
N THR A 8 12.28 -48.76 -15.09
CA THR A 8 11.64 -47.50 -14.73
C THR A 8 11.23 -46.72 -15.99
N ARG A 9 10.02 -46.19 -15.97
CA ARG A 9 9.37 -45.41 -17.03
C ARG A 9 9.87 -43.96 -16.93
N SER A 10 10.42 -43.43 -18.01
CA SER A 10 10.97 -42.07 -18.11
C SER A 10 9.89 -41.00 -17.95
N GLN A 11 10.06 -40.09 -16.99
CA GLN A 11 9.33 -38.83 -16.89
C GLN A 11 9.74 -37.92 -18.06
N GLY A 12 8.74 -37.30 -18.70
CA GLY A 12 8.96 -36.33 -19.77
C GLY A 12 9.52 -35.02 -19.21
N SER A 13 10.62 -34.55 -19.81
CA SER A 13 11.27 -33.28 -19.53
C SER A 13 10.41 -32.12 -20.05
N GLY A 14 9.90 -31.30 -19.13
CA GLY A 14 9.34 -29.98 -19.44
C GLY A 14 10.43 -28.97 -19.81
N PRO A 15 10.06 -27.73 -20.17
CA PRO A 15 10.98 -26.70 -20.64
C PRO A 15 11.93 -26.28 -19.51
N HIS A 16 13.21 -26.22 -19.83
CA HIS A 16 14.24 -25.75 -18.92
C HIS A 16 14.29 -24.22 -18.97
N PHE A 17 13.84 -23.56 -17.89
CA PHE A 17 14.14 -22.15 -17.67
C PHE A 17 15.58 -22.03 -17.13
N GLN A 18 16.42 -21.23 -17.78
CA GLN A 18 17.77 -20.92 -17.29
C GLN A 18 17.68 -19.82 -16.22
N PRO A 19 18.22 -20.01 -15.01
CA PRO A 19 18.21 -18.98 -13.99
C PRO A 19 19.18 -17.85 -14.38
N THR A 20 18.67 -16.62 -14.47
CA THR A 20 19.52 -15.42 -14.45
C THR A 20 19.91 -15.11 -12.99
N PRO A 21 21.21 -14.89 -12.69
CA PRO A 21 21.64 -14.62 -11.33
C PRO A 21 21.47 -13.13 -11.02
N GLN A 22 20.37 -12.77 -10.34
CA GLN A 22 20.27 -11.64 -9.40
C GLN A 22 18.82 -11.49 -8.88
N ALA A 23 18.48 -12.29 -7.87
CA ALA A 23 17.40 -11.98 -6.93
C ALA A 23 17.95 -12.34 -5.54
N ASN A 24 17.65 -11.53 -4.53
CA ASN A 24 18.02 -11.84 -3.15
C ASN A 24 17.47 -13.24 -2.82
N SER A 25 18.36 -14.21 -2.58
CA SER A 25 18.00 -15.64 -2.59
C SER A 25 17.00 -16.05 -1.52
N ARG A 26 16.72 -15.15 -0.56
CA ARG A 26 15.85 -15.40 0.59
C ARG A 26 14.35 -15.39 0.25
N TYR A 27 13.93 -14.57 -0.71
CA TYR A 27 12.50 -14.39 -1.04
C TYR A 27 12.14 -14.93 -2.42
N ALA A 28 13.04 -15.68 -3.07
CA ALA A 28 12.79 -16.25 -4.39
C ALA A 28 11.71 -17.36 -4.36
N ARG A 29 11.63 -18.06 -3.22
CA ARG A 29 10.63 -19.08 -2.90
C ARG A 29 10.29 -18.97 -1.43
N ILE A 30 9.02 -18.90 -1.10
CA ILE A 30 8.55 -18.95 0.30
C ILE A 30 8.06 -20.37 0.58
N GLY A 31 8.30 -20.87 1.80
CA GLY A 31 7.91 -22.22 2.20
C GLY A 31 6.70 -22.24 3.12
N ASP A 32 6.13 -23.43 3.29
CA ASP A 32 5.03 -23.69 4.22
C ASP A 32 5.53 -23.71 5.68
N ASP A 33 5.71 -22.53 6.28
CA ASP A 33 6.33 -22.38 7.59
C ASP A 33 5.35 -22.44 8.78
N TYR A 34 4.03 -22.48 8.53
CA TYR A 34 3.00 -22.37 9.57
C TYR A 34 2.12 -23.61 9.68
N SER A 35 1.71 -23.93 10.91
CA SER A 35 0.87 -25.10 11.22
C SER A 35 -0.51 -24.74 11.80
N SER A 36 -0.78 -23.45 12.02
CA SER A 36 -2.06 -22.95 12.54
C SER A 36 -2.28 -21.49 12.17
N LEU A 37 -3.55 -21.07 12.14
CA LEU A 37 -3.92 -19.67 11.91
C LEU A 37 -3.36 -18.72 12.98
N GLU A 38 -3.26 -19.17 14.23
CA GLU A 38 -2.69 -18.37 15.32
C GLU A 38 -1.22 -18.01 15.03
N GLN A 39 -0.42 -18.97 14.56
CA GLN A 39 0.97 -18.71 14.18
C GLN A 39 1.08 -17.71 13.01
N VAL A 40 0.17 -17.78 12.04
CA VAL A 40 0.12 -16.82 10.92
C VAL A 40 -0.24 -15.43 11.43
N THR A 41 -1.30 -15.30 12.24
CA THR A 41 -1.72 -14.03 12.84
C THR A 41 -0.60 -13.42 13.70
N GLU A 42 0.08 -14.22 14.53
CA GLU A 42 1.23 -13.77 15.30
C GLU A 42 2.42 -13.35 14.42
N ALA A 43 2.62 -14.01 13.28
CA ALA A 43 3.67 -13.63 12.33
C ALA A 43 3.35 -12.31 11.63
N LEU A 44 2.10 -12.09 11.21
CA LEU A 44 1.62 -10.83 10.63
C LEU A 44 1.75 -9.68 11.66
N ALA A 45 1.28 -9.90 12.88
CA ALA A 45 1.38 -8.92 13.96
C ALA A 45 2.84 -8.57 14.28
N ARG A 46 3.74 -9.58 14.35
CA ARG A 46 5.18 -9.34 14.57
C ARG A 46 5.87 -8.65 13.39
N ALA A 47 5.37 -8.85 12.17
CA ALA A 47 5.88 -8.15 10.99
C ALA A 47 5.43 -6.68 10.95
N GLY A 48 4.46 -6.29 11.78
CA GLY A 48 3.91 -4.94 11.82
C GLY A 48 2.76 -4.71 10.84
N LEU A 49 2.13 -5.79 10.34
CA LEU A 49 0.91 -5.65 9.54
C LEU A 49 -0.26 -5.36 10.50
N GLU A 50 -0.55 -4.07 10.68
CA GLU A 50 -1.70 -3.60 11.47
C GLU A 50 -3.01 -3.67 10.68
N SER A 51 -2.91 -3.46 9.36
CA SER A 51 -4.03 -3.49 8.42
C SER A 51 -3.53 -3.79 6.99
N SER A 52 -4.40 -4.38 6.18
CA SER A 52 -4.20 -4.66 4.75
C SER A 52 -5.46 -4.25 3.98
N ASN A 53 -5.34 -4.06 2.67
CA ASN A 53 -6.48 -3.84 1.79
C ASN A 53 -6.73 -5.09 0.95
N LEU A 54 -7.99 -5.47 0.78
CA LEU A 54 -8.38 -6.66 0.04
C LEU A 54 -8.99 -6.31 -1.32
N ILE A 55 -8.49 -6.95 -2.37
CA ILE A 55 -9.08 -6.87 -3.72
C ILE A 55 -9.59 -8.26 -4.08
N VAL A 56 -10.83 -8.37 -4.59
CA VAL A 56 -11.41 -9.66 -4.98
C VAL A 56 -11.64 -9.69 -6.49
N GLY A 57 -11.02 -10.65 -7.17
CA GLY A 57 -11.22 -10.99 -8.57
C GLY A 57 -12.00 -12.29 -8.72
N ILE A 58 -13.10 -12.26 -9.46
CA ILE A 58 -13.93 -13.44 -9.73
C ILE A 58 -13.88 -13.81 -11.21
N ASP A 59 -13.47 -15.05 -11.49
CA ASP A 59 -13.48 -15.62 -12.83
C ASP A 59 -14.90 -15.94 -13.31
N PHE A 60 -15.38 -15.21 -14.32
CA PHE A 60 -16.66 -15.46 -14.98
C PHE A 60 -16.49 -16.06 -16.39
N THR A 61 -15.48 -16.89 -16.59
CA THR A 61 -15.25 -17.54 -17.88
C THR A 61 -16.17 -18.73 -18.10
N LYS A 62 -16.37 -19.09 -19.37
CA LYS A 62 -17.32 -20.13 -19.79
C LYS A 62 -16.95 -21.52 -19.26
N SER A 63 -15.69 -21.77 -18.92
CA SER A 63 -15.24 -23.07 -18.40
C SER A 63 -15.94 -23.52 -17.14
N ASN A 64 -16.40 -22.56 -16.34
CA ASN A 64 -17.22 -22.80 -15.17
C ASN A 64 -18.49 -23.63 -15.44
N GLU A 65 -18.99 -23.67 -16.69
CA GLU A 65 -20.13 -24.52 -17.07
C GLU A 65 -19.83 -26.03 -16.97
N TRP A 66 -18.57 -26.45 -17.14
CA TRP A 66 -18.18 -27.86 -17.20
C TRP A 66 -17.15 -28.29 -16.15
N THR A 67 -16.40 -27.36 -15.54
CA THR A 67 -15.40 -27.67 -14.52
C THR A 67 -15.99 -28.07 -13.16
N GLY A 68 -17.33 -28.08 -13.03
CA GLY A 68 -18.07 -28.72 -11.93
C GLY A 68 -18.49 -30.17 -12.18
N ALA A 69 -18.00 -30.82 -13.24
CA ALA A 69 -18.44 -32.15 -13.66
C ALA A 69 -18.34 -33.21 -12.55
N ARG A 70 -17.23 -33.26 -11.82
CA ARG A 70 -16.99 -34.21 -10.73
C ARG A 70 -17.23 -33.57 -9.37
N SER A 71 -16.67 -32.40 -9.15
CA SER A 71 -16.69 -31.67 -7.86
C SER A 71 -18.05 -31.06 -7.51
N TYR A 72 -18.87 -30.75 -8.51
CA TYR A 72 -20.13 -30.03 -8.32
C TYR A 72 -21.31 -30.63 -9.10
N GLN A 73 -21.35 -31.97 -9.16
CA GLN A 73 -22.50 -32.74 -9.67
C GLN A 73 -22.95 -32.35 -11.09
N ARG A 74 -22.00 -32.02 -11.99
CA ARG A 74 -22.27 -31.55 -13.37
C ARG A 74 -23.08 -30.26 -13.45
N ARG A 75 -23.07 -29.45 -12.38
CA ARG A 75 -23.60 -28.09 -12.42
C ARG A 75 -22.48 -27.12 -12.75
N SER A 76 -22.86 -25.96 -13.28
CA SER A 76 -21.96 -24.82 -13.37
C SER A 76 -21.46 -24.44 -11.98
N LEU A 77 -20.18 -24.06 -11.87
CA LEU A 77 -19.60 -23.58 -10.61
C LEU A 77 -20.25 -22.27 -10.13
N HIS A 78 -20.91 -21.51 -11.02
CA HIS A 78 -21.72 -20.34 -10.68
C HIS A 78 -23.21 -20.65 -10.48
N HIS A 79 -23.63 -21.92 -10.48
CA HIS A 79 -25.04 -22.25 -10.29
C HIS A 79 -25.54 -21.75 -8.93
N LEU A 80 -26.50 -20.82 -8.96
CA LEU A 80 -27.17 -20.30 -7.78
C LEU A 80 -28.29 -21.24 -7.34
N GLY A 81 -28.30 -21.60 -6.06
CA GLY A 81 -29.34 -22.39 -5.43
C GLY A 81 -29.47 -22.08 -3.94
N ASP A 82 -30.10 -23.01 -3.20
CA ASP A 82 -30.26 -22.93 -1.74
C ASP A 82 -28.94 -23.17 -0.99
N SER A 83 -28.03 -23.96 -1.58
CA SER A 83 -26.69 -24.18 -1.07
C SER A 83 -25.69 -23.26 -1.77
N LEU A 84 -24.69 -22.78 -1.02
CA LEU A 84 -23.58 -22.00 -1.56
C LEU A 84 -22.80 -22.82 -2.59
N ASN A 85 -22.57 -22.24 -3.78
CA ASN A 85 -21.67 -22.82 -4.77
C ASN A 85 -20.19 -22.63 -4.36
N PRO A 86 -19.23 -23.27 -5.05
CA PRO A 86 -17.82 -23.20 -4.68
C PRO A 86 -17.24 -21.78 -4.58
N TYR A 87 -17.66 -20.85 -5.45
CA TYR A 87 -17.26 -19.44 -5.35
C TYR A 87 -17.80 -18.80 -4.08
N GLU A 88 -19.10 -18.96 -3.79
CA GLU A 88 -19.73 -18.41 -2.60
C GLU A 88 -19.10 -18.97 -1.31
N GLN A 89 -18.77 -20.26 -1.29
CA GLN A 89 -18.09 -20.88 -0.15
C GLN A 89 -16.68 -20.28 0.04
N ALA A 90 -15.89 -20.13 -1.03
CA ALA A 90 -14.56 -19.55 -0.96
C ALA A 90 -14.59 -18.10 -0.46
N ILE A 91 -15.47 -17.26 -1.02
CA ILE A 91 -15.68 -15.86 -0.59
C ILE A 91 -16.09 -15.82 0.89
N SER A 92 -17.02 -16.67 1.31
CA SER A 92 -17.50 -16.69 2.70
C SER A 92 -16.43 -17.11 3.71
N ILE A 93 -15.62 -18.13 3.40
CA ILE A 93 -14.60 -18.63 4.32
C ILE A 93 -13.41 -17.66 4.40
N ILE A 94 -12.92 -17.18 3.25
CA ILE A 94 -11.85 -16.18 3.25
C ILE A 94 -12.34 -14.90 3.91
N GLY A 95 -13.57 -14.47 3.63
CA GLY A 95 -14.11 -13.26 4.22
C GLY A 95 -14.13 -13.28 5.75
N ARG A 96 -14.53 -14.42 6.35
CA ARG A 96 -14.47 -14.60 7.81
C ARG A 96 -13.04 -14.60 8.38
N THR A 97 -12.06 -15.00 7.58
CA THR A 97 -10.67 -15.15 8.02
C THR A 97 -9.85 -13.87 7.81
N LEU A 98 -10.00 -13.22 6.66
CA LEU A 98 -9.23 -12.05 6.26
C LEU A 98 -9.83 -10.71 6.70
N SER A 99 -11.14 -10.64 7.00
CA SER A 99 -11.77 -9.40 7.47
C SER A 99 -11.19 -8.84 8.76
N VAL A 100 -10.52 -9.67 9.57
CA VAL A 100 -9.84 -9.18 10.79
C VAL A 100 -8.59 -8.34 10.47
N PHE A 101 -8.10 -8.39 9.23
CA PHE A 101 -6.92 -7.68 8.75
C PHE A 101 -7.27 -6.58 7.73
N ASP A 102 -8.55 -6.31 7.45
CA ASP A 102 -8.97 -5.31 6.47
C ASP A 102 -9.20 -3.93 7.15
N GLU A 103 -8.55 -2.86 6.66
CA GLU A 103 -8.48 -1.57 7.38
C GLU A 103 -9.83 -0.83 7.44
N ASP A 104 -10.54 -0.80 6.33
CA ASP A 104 -11.72 0.04 6.11
C ASP A 104 -12.99 -0.76 5.87
N ASN A 105 -12.88 -2.10 5.81
CA ASN A 105 -13.95 -3.01 5.43
C ASN A 105 -14.53 -2.67 4.05
N LEU A 106 -13.76 -1.98 3.19
CA LEU A 106 -14.10 -1.71 1.80
C LEU A 106 -13.33 -2.69 0.94
N ILE A 107 -14.08 -3.53 0.24
CA ILE A 107 -13.53 -4.57 -0.62
C ILE A 107 -13.87 -4.21 -2.05
N PRO A 108 -12.94 -3.60 -2.79
CA PRO A 108 -12.99 -3.54 -4.23
C PRO A 108 -13.22 -4.95 -4.80
N CYS A 109 -14.40 -5.17 -5.38
CA CYS A 109 -14.81 -6.44 -5.98
C CYS A 109 -14.92 -6.25 -7.48
N TYR A 110 -14.08 -6.96 -8.24
CA TYR A 110 -14.06 -6.92 -9.69
C TYR A 110 -14.46 -8.28 -10.25
N GLY A 111 -15.56 -8.29 -11.02
CA GLY A 111 -15.83 -9.35 -11.98
C GLY A 111 -15.23 -8.96 -13.33
N PHE A 112 -14.86 -9.93 -14.16
CA PHE A 112 -14.57 -9.65 -15.57
C PHE A 112 -15.83 -9.11 -16.28
N GLY A 113 -16.11 -7.80 -16.19
CA GLY A 113 -17.03 -7.11 -17.10
C GLY A 113 -18.18 -6.25 -16.55
N ASP A 114 -18.31 -5.87 -15.26
CA ASP A 114 -19.25 -4.78 -14.90
C ASP A 114 -19.03 -4.13 -13.50
N ASP A 115 -19.33 -2.81 -13.48
CA ASP A 115 -19.48 -1.79 -12.41
C ASP A 115 -18.41 -1.67 -11.28
N ASP A 116 -17.62 -0.58 -11.32
CA ASP A 116 -16.49 -0.20 -10.44
C ASP A 116 -16.87 0.23 -9.00
N LYS A 117 -17.94 -0.32 -8.40
CA LYS A 117 -18.32 0.05 -7.03
C LYS A 117 -17.71 -0.89 -5.99
N PRO A 118 -16.91 -0.37 -5.03
CA PRO A 118 -16.41 -1.18 -3.92
C PRO A 118 -17.56 -1.68 -3.05
N CYS A 119 -17.43 -2.90 -2.53
CA CYS A 119 -18.39 -3.50 -1.60
C CYS A 119 -18.02 -3.18 -0.15
N THR A 120 -19.00 -3.02 0.74
CA THR A 120 -18.79 -2.87 2.18
C THR A 120 -18.74 -4.27 2.82
N GLY A 121 -17.54 -4.84 2.88
CA GLY A 121 -17.29 -6.16 3.45
C GLY A 121 -17.76 -7.33 2.60
N PHE A 122 -17.42 -8.54 3.06
CA PHE A 122 -17.68 -9.79 2.31
C PHE A 122 -19.16 -10.18 2.22
N GLU A 123 -20.01 -9.69 3.12
CA GLU A 123 -21.46 -9.92 3.05
C GLU A 123 -22.09 -9.19 1.86
N GLU A 124 -21.67 -7.93 1.61
CA GLU A 124 -22.09 -7.18 0.43
C GLU A 124 -21.48 -7.80 -0.84
N ALA A 125 -20.21 -8.21 -0.80
CA ALA A 125 -19.57 -8.91 -1.92
C ALA A 125 -20.32 -10.18 -2.35
N LEU A 126 -20.75 -11.01 -1.39
CA LEU A 126 -21.57 -12.20 -1.65
C LEU A 126 -22.94 -11.86 -2.23
N THR A 127 -23.60 -10.83 -1.67
CA THR A 127 -24.90 -10.36 -2.16
C THR A 127 -24.77 -9.89 -3.61
N ARG A 128 -23.77 -9.05 -3.89
CA ARG A 128 -23.48 -8.51 -5.20
C ARG A 128 -23.12 -9.59 -6.22
N TYR A 129 -22.34 -10.60 -5.81
CA TYR A 129 -22.05 -11.77 -6.63
C TYR A 129 -23.35 -12.47 -7.09
N ARG A 130 -24.30 -12.73 -6.18
CA ARG A 130 -25.58 -13.37 -6.51
C ARG A 130 -26.47 -12.51 -7.42
N GLU A 131 -26.37 -11.18 -7.35
CA GLU A 131 -27.09 -10.26 -8.24
C GLU A 131 -26.51 -10.22 -9.66
N ILE A 132 -25.19 -10.28 -9.77
CA ILE A 132 -24.45 -10.12 -11.03
C ILE A 132 -24.44 -11.42 -11.84
N VAL A 133 -24.23 -12.58 -11.19
CA VAL A 133 -24.08 -13.89 -11.85
C VAL A 133 -25.15 -14.18 -12.91
N PRO A 134 -26.47 -13.94 -12.68
CA PRO A 134 -27.51 -14.20 -13.68
C PRO A 134 -27.46 -13.27 -14.90
N GLN A 135 -26.79 -12.12 -14.78
CA GLN A 135 -26.72 -11.08 -15.81
C GLN A 135 -25.48 -11.24 -16.70
N ILE A 136 -24.44 -11.91 -16.19
CA ILE A 136 -23.20 -12.13 -16.93
C ILE A 136 -23.38 -13.23 -17.98
N ARG A 137 -22.89 -12.94 -19.19
CA ARG A 137 -22.66 -13.95 -20.21
C ARG A 137 -21.24 -14.47 -20.09
N LEU A 138 -21.09 -15.69 -19.58
CA LEU A 138 -19.78 -16.33 -19.44
C LEU A 138 -19.05 -16.43 -20.79
N ALA A 139 -17.79 -15.99 -20.83
CA ALA A 139 -17.01 -15.83 -22.06
C ALA A 139 -15.56 -16.33 -21.89
N GLY A 140 -14.69 -16.00 -22.85
CA GLY A 140 -13.26 -16.31 -22.81
C GLY A 140 -12.52 -15.50 -23.89
N PRO A 141 -11.19 -15.64 -24.02
CA PRO A 141 -10.31 -16.55 -23.30
C PRO A 141 -9.99 -16.10 -21.85
N THR A 142 -9.44 -17.00 -21.05
CA THR A 142 -9.09 -16.77 -19.64
C THR A 142 -7.64 -16.33 -19.52
N SER A 143 -7.40 -15.15 -18.96
CA SER A 143 -6.11 -14.61 -18.53
C SER A 143 -6.29 -13.85 -17.22
N PHE A 144 -5.36 -14.00 -16.27
CA PHE A 144 -5.41 -13.23 -15.02
C PHE A 144 -4.69 -11.89 -15.12
N ALA A 145 -3.99 -11.62 -16.24
CA ALA A 145 -3.29 -10.36 -16.43
C ALA A 145 -4.17 -9.11 -16.20
N PRO A 146 -5.41 -9.02 -16.74
CA PRO A 146 -6.22 -7.81 -16.55
C PRO A 146 -6.52 -7.51 -15.08
N ILE A 147 -6.87 -8.52 -14.28
CA ILE A 147 -7.20 -8.31 -12.86
C ILE A 147 -5.95 -8.01 -12.02
N ILE A 148 -4.80 -8.60 -12.36
CA ILE A 148 -3.52 -8.29 -11.73
C ILE A 148 -3.09 -6.86 -12.06
N GLU A 149 -3.24 -6.44 -13.31
CA GLU A 149 -2.96 -5.06 -13.76
C GLU A 149 -3.89 -4.05 -13.07
N THR A 150 -5.18 -4.37 -12.92
CA THR A 150 -6.12 -3.55 -12.12
C THR A 150 -5.66 -3.43 -10.67
N ALA A 151 -5.23 -4.54 -10.04
CA ALA A 151 -4.73 -4.51 -8.67
C ALA A 151 -3.45 -3.66 -8.52
N ILE A 152 -2.53 -3.71 -9.49
CA ILE A 152 -1.37 -2.80 -9.53
C ILE A 152 -1.83 -1.33 -9.61
N GLY A 153 -2.85 -1.05 -10.42
CA GLY A 153 -3.48 0.27 -10.50
C GLY A 153 -3.99 0.76 -9.14
N ILE A 154 -4.76 -0.08 -8.43
CA ILE A 154 -5.29 0.23 -7.10
C ILE A 154 -4.17 0.45 -6.08
N VAL A 155 -3.13 -0.37 -6.10
CA VAL A 155 -1.95 -0.19 -5.24
C VAL A 155 -1.29 1.16 -5.51
N ASN A 156 -1.21 1.61 -6.76
CA ASN A 156 -0.69 2.95 -7.07
C ASN A 156 -1.64 4.08 -6.62
N GLU A 157 -2.95 3.93 -6.80
CA GLU A 157 -3.96 4.92 -6.42
C GLU A 157 -4.06 5.11 -4.91
N THR A 158 -3.88 4.04 -4.15
CA THR A 158 -3.77 4.05 -2.68
C THR A 158 -2.38 4.52 -2.20
N GLY A 159 -1.50 4.85 -3.14
CA GLY A 159 -0.20 5.42 -2.85
C GLY A 159 0.85 4.43 -2.38
N GLY A 160 0.70 3.15 -2.71
CA GLY A 160 1.62 2.07 -2.38
C GLY A 160 1.38 1.45 -1.00
N GLN A 161 0.12 1.42 -0.56
CA GLN A 161 -0.30 0.61 0.58
C GLN A 161 -0.27 -0.89 0.23
N TYR A 162 -0.10 -1.72 1.26
CA TYR A 162 -0.13 -3.18 1.07
C TYR A 162 -1.52 -3.67 0.67
N HIS A 163 -1.58 -4.49 -0.38
CA HIS A 163 -2.81 -5.12 -0.84
C HIS A 163 -2.63 -6.63 -0.99
N VAL A 164 -3.72 -7.35 -0.77
CA VAL A 164 -3.85 -8.77 -1.14
C VAL A 164 -4.92 -8.90 -2.21
N LEU A 165 -4.52 -9.34 -3.40
CA LEU A 165 -5.44 -9.70 -4.47
C LEU A 165 -5.85 -11.17 -4.33
N LEU A 166 -7.12 -11.40 -4.04
CA LEU A 166 -7.75 -12.70 -4.04
C LEU A 166 -8.39 -12.98 -5.40
N ILE A 167 -7.86 -13.93 -6.16
CA ILE A 167 -8.45 -14.41 -7.41
C ILE A 167 -9.14 -15.75 -7.13
N ILE A 168 -10.43 -15.87 -7.42
CA ILE A 168 -11.16 -17.15 -7.36
C ILE A 168 -11.44 -17.59 -8.79
N ALA A 169 -10.94 -18.76 -9.18
CA ALA A 169 -11.00 -19.23 -10.56
C ALA A 169 -11.05 -20.75 -10.68
N ASP A 170 -11.46 -21.24 -11.86
CA ASP A 170 -11.55 -22.68 -12.14
C ASP A 170 -10.29 -23.32 -12.73
N GLY A 171 -9.22 -22.52 -12.85
CA GLY A 171 -7.89 -22.95 -13.27
C GLY A 171 -7.71 -23.09 -14.78
N GLN A 172 -8.72 -22.80 -15.59
CA GLN A 172 -8.64 -22.93 -17.06
C GLN A 172 -8.03 -21.69 -17.74
N VAL A 173 -6.79 -21.32 -17.39
CA VAL A 173 -6.05 -20.34 -18.22
C VAL A 173 -5.94 -20.90 -19.64
N THR A 174 -6.34 -20.10 -20.64
CA THR A 174 -6.53 -20.63 -21.99
C THR A 174 -5.22 -21.11 -22.58
N ARG A 175 -5.10 -22.43 -22.77
CA ARG A 175 -4.05 -23.05 -23.58
C ARG A 175 -4.49 -23.09 -25.04
N SER A 176 -3.66 -22.61 -25.96
CA SER A 176 -3.96 -22.77 -27.38
C SER A 176 -3.84 -24.25 -27.77
N VAL A 177 -4.69 -24.73 -28.66
CA VAL A 177 -4.57 -26.07 -29.25
C VAL A 177 -3.29 -26.23 -30.07
N ASP A 178 -2.68 -25.10 -30.48
CA ASP A 178 -1.43 -25.04 -31.24
C ASP A 178 -0.19 -24.95 -30.33
N THR A 179 -0.36 -24.92 -29.00
CA THR A 179 0.77 -24.83 -28.07
C THR A 179 1.42 -26.21 -27.95
N ASN A 180 2.67 -26.33 -28.40
CA ASN A 180 3.43 -27.57 -28.26
C ASN A 180 3.58 -27.94 -26.77
N PRO A 181 3.71 -29.23 -26.43
CA PRO A 181 3.99 -29.65 -25.06
C PRO A 181 5.21 -28.89 -24.50
N GLY A 182 5.00 -28.16 -23.41
CA GLY A 182 6.00 -27.30 -22.76
C GLY A 182 6.04 -25.84 -23.22
N GLN A 183 5.33 -25.44 -24.27
CA GLN A 183 5.21 -24.01 -24.59
C GLN A 183 4.03 -23.40 -23.83
N LEU A 184 4.21 -22.15 -23.39
CA LEU A 184 3.16 -21.36 -22.76
C LEU A 184 2.31 -20.67 -23.84
N SER A 185 1.00 -20.64 -23.66
CA SER A 185 0.07 -19.88 -24.51
C SER A 185 0.26 -18.37 -24.34
N PRO A 186 -0.27 -17.54 -25.25
CA PRO A 186 -0.25 -16.08 -25.07
C PRO A 186 -0.90 -15.63 -23.74
N GLN A 187 -1.96 -16.31 -23.29
CA GLN A 187 -2.65 -16.00 -22.04
C GLN A 187 -1.83 -16.41 -20.81
N GLU A 188 -1.16 -17.57 -20.86
CA GLU A 188 -0.23 -18.00 -19.80
C GLU A 188 0.97 -17.03 -19.72
N GLN A 189 1.55 -16.63 -20.86
CA GLN A 189 2.66 -15.66 -20.90
C GLN A 189 2.25 -14.30 -20.36
N SER A 190 1.06 -13.80 -20.73
CA SER A 190 0.52 -12.53 -20.24
C SER A 190 0.27 -12.58 -18.74
N THR A 191 -0.26 -13.69 -18.23
CA THR A 191 -0.46 -13.90 -16.78
C THR A 191 0.87 -13.89 -16.03
N ILE A 192 1.88 -14.62 -16.51
CA ILE A 192 3.22 -14.63 -15.89
C ILE A 192 3.85 -13.23 -15.92
N ALA A 193 3.76 -12.53 -17.04
CA ALA A 193 4.29 -11.17 -17.15
C ALA A 193 3.63 -10.22 -16.14
N ALA A 194 2.32 -10.32 -15.94
CA ALA A 194 1.60 -9.54 -14.94
C ALA A 194 2.01 -9.89 -13.51
N ILE A 195 2.22 -11.18 -13.18
CA ILE A 195 2.72 -11.61 -11.85
C ILE A 195 4.13 -11.05 -11.59
N VAL A 196 5.02 -11.14 -12.58
CA VAL A 196 6.38 -10.58 -12.50
C VAL A 196 6.34 -9.07 -12.30
N GLU A 197 5.47 -8.36 -13.02
CA GLU A 197 5.28 -6.92 -12.84
C GLU A 197 4.74 -6.60 -11.45
N ALA A 198 3.72 -7.34 -10.98
CA ALA A 198 3.12 -7.18 -9.65
C ALA A 198 4.15 -7.35 -8.52
N SER A 199 5.19 -8.17 -8.70
CA SER A 199 6.25 -8.35 -7.70
C SER A 199 7.09 -7.09 -7.43
N LYS A 200 6.92 -6.02 -8.23
CA LYS A 200 7.53 -4.71 -8.01
C LYS A 200 6.69 -3.79 -7.13
N TYR A 201 5.52 -4.25 -6.68
CA TYR A 201 4.57 -3.50 -5.88
C TYR A 201 4.35 -4.20 -4.53
N PRO A 202 3.85 -3.49 -3.51
CA PRO A 202 3.42 -4.10 -2.25
C PRO A 202 2.11 -4.88 -2.42
N LEU A 203 2.14 -5.90 -3.28
CA LEU A 203 0.98 -6.67 -3.71
C LEU A 203 1.27 -8.18 -3.58
N SER A 204 0.45 -8.84 -2.77
CA SER A 204 0.38 -10.30 -2.69
C SER A 204 -0.81 -10.81 -3.49
N ILE A 205 -0.66 -11.97 -4.14
CA ILE A 205 -1.72 -12.59 -4.95
C ILE A 205 -2.03 -13.97 -4.38
N ILE A 206 -3.29 -14.22 -4.07
CA ILE A 206 -3.79 -15.54 -3.66
C ILE A 206 -4.74 -16.02 -4.76
N LEU A 207 -4.39 -17.13 -5.43
CA LEU A 207 -5.27 -17.82 -6.37
C LEU A 207 -5.96 -19.01 -5.69
N VAL A 208 -7.28 -18.91 -5.55
CA VAL A 208 -8.14 -19.97 -5.04
C VAL A 208 -8.75 -20.77 -6.18
N GLY A 209 -8.30 -22.01 -6.31
CA GLY A 209 -8.76 -22.95 -7.32
C GLY A 209 -10.05 -23.67 -6.93
N VAL A 210 -11.16 -23.36 -7.60
CA VAL A 210 -12.46 -24.03 -7.46
C VAL A 210 -12.76 -24.96 -8.63
N GLY A 211 -13.53 -26.03 -8.41
CA GLY A 211 -13.83 -27.01 -9.45
C GLY A 211 -12.76 -28.07 -9.69
N ASP A 212 -12.86 -28.73 -10.85
CA ASP A 212 -12.16 -29.97 -11.19
C ASP A 212 -10.69 -29.79 -11.64
N GLY A 213 -10.24 -28.56 -11.90
CA GLY A 213 -8.95 -28.26 -12.54
C GLY A 213 -8.90 -28.65 -14.02
N PRO A 214 -7.71 -28.97 -14.59
CA PRO A 214 -6.44 -29.27 -13.90
C PRO A 214 -5.71 -28.06 -13.32
N TRP A 215 -4.85 -28.31 -12.32
CA TRP A 215 -4.11 -27.29 -11.55
C TRP A 215 -2.59 -27.30 -11.78
N ASP A 216 -2.10 -28.10 -12.72
CA ASP A 216 -0.65 -28.30 -12.96
C ASP A 216 0.11 -27.00 -13.21
N VAL A 217 -0.51 -26.06 -13.95
CA VAL A 217 0.08 -24.76 -14.25
C VAL A 217 0.11 -23.85 -13.03
N MET A 218 -0.96 -23.85 -12.24
CA MET A 218 -1.07 -22.98 -11.08
C MET A 218 -0.09 -23.41 -9.98
N VAL A 219 0.11 -24.73 -9.82
CA VAL A 219 1.17 -25.28 -8.95
C VAL A 219 2.57 -24.91 -9.45
N GLN A 220 2.78 -24.78 -10.76
CA GLN A 220 4.05 -24.31 -11.29
C GLN A 220 4.26 -22.81 -11.03
N PHE A 221 3.19 -22.00 -11.06
CA PHE A 221 3.26 -20.56 -10.85
C PHE A 221 3.58 -20.17 -9.40
N ASP A 222 3.14 -20.98 -8.44
CA ASP A 222 3.45 -20.85 -7.01
C ASP A 222 4.97 -20.70 -6.78
N ASP A 223 5.75 -21.71 -7.16
CA ASP A 223 7.17 -21.80 -6.78
C ASP A 223 8.16 -21.44 -7.90
N ASN A 224 7.75 -21.44 -9.17
CA ASN A 224 8.68 -21.50 -10.30
C ASN A 224 8.53 -20.39 -11.34
N ILE A 225 8.03 -19.21 -10.96
CA ILE A 225 8.05 -18.04 -11.84
C ILE A 225 9.44 -17.38 -11.83
N PRO A 226 10.19 -17.40 -12.94
CA PRO A 226 11.48 -16.73 -13.01
C PRO A 226 11.30 -15.20 -13.09
N ALA A 227 12.32 -14.46 -12.64
CA ALA A 227 12.44 -13.00 -12.74
C ALA A 227 11.51 -12.14 -11.86
N ARG A 228 10.65 -12.72 -11.03
CA ARG A 228 9.94 -11.98 -9.96
C ARG A 228 10.93 -11.49 -8.90
N ALA A 229 10.66 -10.32 -8.30
CA ALA A 229 11.53 -9.72 -7.29
C ALA A 229 11.46 -10.47 -5.95
N PHE A 230 10.26 -10.85 -5.53
CA PHE A 230 9.96 -11.83 -4.49
C PHE A 230 8.84 -12.75 -4.95
N ASP A 231 8.69 -13.87 -4.24
CA ASP A 231 7.55 -14.74 -4.36
C ASP A 231 6.27 -14.03 -3.88
N ASN A 232 5.43 -13.59 -4.81
CA ASN A 232 4.23 -12.80 -4.52
C ASN A 232 2.93 -13.53 -4.88
N PHE A 233 2.96 -14.84 -5.10
CA PHE A 233 1.84 -15.60 -5.63
C PHE A 233 1.68 -16.92 -4.88
N GLN A 234 0.52 -17.10 -4.24
CA GLN A 234 0.11 -18.33 -3.54
C GLN A 234 -1.04 -19.01 -4.30
N PHE A 235 -0.91 -20.29 -4.61
CA PHE A 235 -2.02 -21.12 -5.10
C PHE A 235 -2.64 -21.98 -3.99
N VAL A 236 -3.98 -22.07 -3.96
CA VAL A 236 -4.72 -22.93 -3.03
C VAL A 236 -5.79 -23.74 -3.75
N ASN A 237 -5.67 -25.07 -3.71
CA ASN A 237 -6.67 -25.97 -4.27
C ASN A 237 -7.86 -26.15 -3.30
N PHE A 238 -8.82 -25.23 -3.37
CA PHE A 238 -10.00 -25.23 -2.51
C PHE A 238 -10.82 -26.51 -2.61
N THR A 239 -11.06 -26.99 -3.84
CA THR A 239 -11.85 -28.21 -4.07
C THR A 239 -11.24 -29.43 -3.39
N GLU A 240 -9.90 -29.57 -3.44
CA GLU A 240 -9.21 -30.67 -2.80
C GLU A 240 -9.37 -30.64 -1.27
N ILE A 241 -9.16 -29.48 -0.65
CA ILE A 241 -9.34 -29.29 0.80
C ILE A 241 -10.79 -29.59 1.20
N MET A 242 -11.75 -29.06 0.45
CA MET A 242 -13.17 -29.23 0.75
C MET A 242 -13.67 -30.66 0.51
N SER A 243 -12.95 -31.46 -0.29
CA SER A 243 -13.27 -32.87 -0.54
C SER A 243 -12.84 -33.83 0.58
N LYS A 244 -11.96 -33.39 1.49
CA LYS A 244 -11.41 -34.26 2.56
C LYS A 244 -12.50 -34.85 3.46
N ASN A 245 -12.29 -36.03 4.01
CA ASN A 245 -13.23 -36.64 4.94
C ASN A 245 -12.97 -36.22 6.40
N VAL A 246 -13.10 -34.92 6.67
CA VAL A 246 -12.93 -34.30 8.00
C VAL A 246 -14.07 -33.30 8.27
N PRO A 247 -14.31 -32.87 9.51
CA PRO A 247 -15.35 -31.89 9.83
C PRO A 247 -15.20 -30.58 9.04
N LEU A 248 -16.31 -29.91 8.72
CA LEU A 248 -16.32 -28.67 7.93
C LEU A 248 -15.41 -27.59 8.55
N SER A 249 -15.51 -27.37 9.86
CA SER A 249 -14.66 -26.40 10.56
C SER A 249 -13.16 -26.64 10.37
N GLN A 250 -12.74 -27.91 10.30
CA GLN A 250 -11.35 -28.26 10.05
C GLN A 250 -10.94 -27.97 8.61
N LYS A 251 -11.83 -28.19 7.63
CA LYS A 251 -11.59 -27.82 6.22
C LYS A 251 -11.47 -26.31 6.04
N GLU A 252 -12.35 -25.56 6.69
CA GLU A 252 -12.33 -24.09 6.67
C GLU A 252 -11.01 -23.57 7.25
N THR A 253 -10.59 -24.13 8.39
CA THR A 253 -9.32 -23.77 9.04
C THR A 253 -8.12 -24.12 8.16
N GLU A 254 -8.13 -25.28 7.52
CA GLU A 254 -7.06 -25.71 6.63
C GLU A 254 -6.97 -24.83 5.37
N PHE A 255 -8.11 -24.50 4.78
CA PHE A 255 -8.17 -23.59 3.63
C PHE A 255 -7.67 -22.19 3.98
N ALA A 256 -8.12 -21.65 5.11
CA ALA A 256 -7.67 -20.38 5.62
C ALA A 256 -6.16 -20.35 5.87
N LEU A 257 -5.61 -21.40 6.49
CA LEU A 257 -4.18 -21.52 6.72
C LEU A 257 -3.40 -21.58 5.40
N ALA A 258 -3.85 -22.37 4.44
CA ALA A 258 -3.21 -22.48 3.12
C ALA A 258 -3.23 -21.15 2.36
N ALA A 259 -4.33 -20.39 2.42
CA ALA A 259 -4.42 -19.08 1.76
C ALA A 259 -3.48 -18.03 2.35
N LEU A 260 -3.18 -18.12 3.65
CA LEU A 260 -2.38 -17.13 4.35
C LEU A 260 -0.92 -17.55 4.58
N MET A 261 -0.54 -18.74 4.11
CA MET A 261 0.75 -19.37 4.41
C MET A 261 1.94 -18.45 4.09
N GLU A 262 1.90 -17.80 2.93
CA GLU A 262 3.01 -16.97 2.47
C GLU A 262 2.91 -15.49 2.85
N ILE A 263 1.70 -15.01 3.17
CA ILE A 263 1.41 -13.58 3.38
C ILE A 263 2.38 -12.90 4.38
N PRO A 264 2.74 -13.48 5.55
CA PRO A 264 3.68 -12.84 6.46
C PRO A 264 5.07 -12.61 5.84
N SER A 265 5.56 -13.59 5.07
CA SER A 265 6.87 -13.53 4.42
C SER A 265 6.83 -12.59 3.21
N GLN A 266 5.72 -12.59 2.46
CA GLN A 266 5.48 -11.68 1.35
C GLN A 266 5.44 -10.23 1.83
N TYR A 267 4.64 -9.92 2.86
CA TYR A 267 4.58 -8.60 3.46
C TYR A 267 5.97 -8.12 3.94
N LYS A 268 6.72 -9.00 4.61
CA LYS A 268 8.10 -8.70 5.01
C LYS A 268 9.03 -8.42 3.83
N ALA A 269 8.89 -9.14 2.72
CA ALA A 269 9.65 -8.86 1.51
C ALA A 269 9.35 -7.46 0.97
N THR A 270 8.08 -7.02 1.01
CA THR A 270 7.70 -5.66 0.58
C THR A 270 8.33 -4.57 1.47
N LEU A 271 8.49 -4.82 2.78
CA LEU A 271 9.22 -3.95 3.70
C LEU A 271 10.72 -3.92 3.38
N ASP A 272 11.35 -5.10 3.27
CA ASP A 272 12.79 -5.24 3.03
C ASP A 272 13.21 -4.62 1.69
N PHE A 273 12.34 -4.68 0.68
CA PHE A 273 12.54 -4.06 -0.64
C PHE A 273 12.05 -2.61 -0.72
N GLN A 274 11.55 -2.04 0.38
CA GLN A 274 11.06 -0.66 0.44
C GLN A 274 9.98 -0.36 -0.61
N LEU A 275 9.12 -1.35 -0.89
CA LEU A 275 8.01 -1.23 -1.83
C LEU A 275 6.81 -0.53 -1.20
N LEU A 276 6.65 -0.65 0.13
CA LEU A 276 5.60 0.05 0.86
C LEU A 276 5.89 1.55 0.88
N ARG A 277 4.99 2.30 0.24
CA ARG A 277 4.96 3.76 0.30
C ARG A 277 3.86 4.12 1.28
N TYR A 278 4.14 4.02 2.57
CA TYR A 278 3.23 4.59 3.56
C TYR A 278 3.16 6.10 3.31
N HIS A 279 1.97 6.62 3.02
CA HIS A 279 1.65 8.05 3.08
C HIS A 279 1.72 8.63 4.51
N HIS A 280 2.43 7.97 5.42
CA HIS A 280 3.00 8.54 6.62
C HIS A 280 4.51 8.58 6.41
N CYS A 281 4.94 9.53 5.58
CA CYS A 281 6.35 9.75 5.37
C CYS A 281 6.99 10.34 6.64
N ILE A 282 7.57 9.47 7.47
CA ILE A 282 8.72 9.87 8.29
C ILE A 282 9.92 9.87 7.34
N TYR A 283 10.22 11.03 6.73
CA TYR A 283 11.46 11.18 5.95
C TYR A 283 12.65 11.13 6.91
N PHE A 284 13.41 10.03 6.87
CA PHE A 284 14.65 9.88 7.63
C PHE A 284 15.83 10.33 6.76
N THR A 285 16.13 11.63 6.74
CA THR A 285 17.33 12.15 6.07
C THR A 285 18.45 12.33 7.10
N LEU A 286 19.41 11.39 7.12
CA LEU A 286 20.65 11.49 7.90
C LEU A 286 21.60 12.50 7.22
N LEU A 287 21.61 13.76 7.67
CA LEU A 287 22.59 14.76 7.25
C LEU A 287 23.79 14.75 8.21
N LEU A 288 24.85 14.03 7.84
CA LEU A 288 26.17 14.16 8.48
C LEU A 288 26.87 15.39 7.89
N SER A 289 26.74 16.56 8.54
CA SER A 289 27.47 17.76 8.16
C SER A 289 28.74 17.91 8.99
N SER A 290 29.88 17.47 8.46
CA SER A 290 31.19 17.87 8.96
C SER A 290 31.57 19.25 8.37
N ASP A 291 31.84 20.22 9.26
CA ASP A 291 32.63 21.44 9.02
C ASP A 291 31.94 22.77 8.63
N ARG A 292 30.64 22.99 8.89
CA ARG A 292 30.02 24.33 8.77
C ARG A 292 29.01 24.66 9.87
N PRO A 293 28.77 25.96 10.18
CA PRO A 293 27.65 26.41 10.99
C PRO A 293 26.32 25.81 10.53
N THR A 294 25.77 24.87 11.29
CA THR A 294 24.57 24.11 10.94
C THR A 294 23.30 24.86 11.35
N SER A 295 22.48 25.26 10.37
CA SER A 295 21.09 25.68 10.55
C SER A 295 20.18 24.50 10.18
N PHE A 296 19.05 24.32 10.86
CA PHE A 296 18.06 23.31 10.46
C PHE A 296 17.13 23.80 9.34
N ALA A 297 17.25 25.06 8.91
CA ALA A 297 16.40 25.60 7.85
C ALA A 297 16.35 24.76 6.57
N PRO A 298 17.48 24.28 6.00
CA PRO A 298 17.44 23.53 4.74
C PRO A 298 16.63 22.23 4.83
N ILE A 299 16.70 21.52 5.97
CA ILE A 299 15.95 20.27 6.15
C ILE A 299 14.47 20.55 6.39
N ILE A 300 14.14 21.63 7.11
CA ILE A 300 12.76 22.07 7.32
C ILE A 300 12.13 22.54 5.99
N GLU A 301 12.85 23.33 5.19
CA GLU A 301 12.43 23.77 3.85
C GLU A 301 12.21 22.59 2.90
N THR A 302 13.07 21.57 2.98
CA THR A 302 12.89 20.31 2.22
C THR A 302 11.60 19.60 2.64
N ALA A 303 11.31 19.53 3.93
CA ALA A 303 10.07 18.93 4.44
C ALA A 303 8.83 19.71 4.00
N ILE A 304 8.90 21.04 3.91
CA ILE A 304 7.82 21.86 3.31
C ILE A 304 7.61 21.50 1.84
N GLY A 305 8.69 21.32 1.07
CA GLY A 305 8.64 20.87 -0.33
C GLY A 305 7.88 19.54 -0.47
N ILE A 306 8.22 18.57 0.37
CA ILE A 306 7.55 17.28 0.46
C ILE A 306 6.05 17.42 0.75
N VAL A 307 5.66 18.27 1.70
CA VAL A 307 4.24 18.49 2.02
C VAL A 307 3.48 19.03 0.81
N ASN A 308 4.10 19.87 -0.01
CA ASN A 308 3.51 20.34 -1.27
C ASN A 308 3.42 19.23 -2.33
N GLU A 309 4.47 18.44 -2.49
CA GLU A 309 4.52 17.30 -3.44
C GLU A 309 3.46 16.24 -3.10
N THR A 310 3.17 16.05 -1.82
CA THR A 310 2.14 15.12 -1.33
C THR A 310 0.73 15.71 -1.31
N GLY A 311 0.53 16.90 -1.89
CA GLY A 311 -0.79 17.52 -1.99
C GLY A 311 -1.36 18.02 -0.67
N GLY A 312 -0.50 18.39 0.29
CA GLY A 312 -0.90 18.93 1.60
C GLY A 312 -1.35 17.86 2.59
N GLN A 313 -0.72 16.68 2.57
CA GLN A 313 -0.89 15.66 3.60
C GLN A 313 -0.13 16.02 4.89
N TYR A 314 -0.60 15.51 6.03
CA TYR A 314 0.08 15.73 7.31
C TYR A 314 1.38 14.93 7.43
N HIS A 315 2.45 15.61 7.84
CA HIS A 315 3.78 15.03 7.99
C HIS A 315 4.39 15.34 9.36
N VAL A 316 5.28 14.47 9.81
CA VAL A 316 6.12 14.68 11.00
C VAL A 316 7.59 14.59 10.58
N LEU A 317 8.32 15.70 10.71
CA LEU A 317 9.76 15.76 10.50
C LEU A 317 10.48 15.46 11.82
N LEU A 318 11.24 14.37 11.88
CA LEU A 318 12.12 14.05 13.01
C LEU A 318 13.56 14.49 12.69
N ILE A 319 14.10 15.40 13.50
CA ILE A 319 15.49 15.86 13.42
C ILE A 319 16.23 15.32 14.64
N ILE A 320 17.32 14.58 14.44
CA ILE A 320 18.21 14.16 15.53
C ILE A 320 19.52 14.93 15.37
N ALA A 321 19.90 15.69 16.39
CA ALA A 321 21.07 16.56 16.34
C ALA A 321 21.85 16.53 17.66
N ASP A 322 23.13 16.90 17.61
CA ASP A 322 24.04 16.86 18.76
C ASP A 322 24.29 18.20 19.46
N GLY A 323 23.52 19.23 19.07
CA GLY A 323 23.41 20.48 19.82
C GLY A 323 24.20 21.65 19.25
N GLN A 324 24.75 21.51 18.04
CA GLN A 324 25.41 22.62 17.37
C GLN A 324 24.46 23.30 16.38
N VAL A 325 23.63 24.22 16.86
CA VAL A 325 23.36 25.42 16.05
C VAL A 325 24.44 26.40 16.46
N THR A 326 25.51 26.47 15.67
CA THR A 326 26.72 27.20 16.08
C THR A 326 26.38 28.66 16.37
N ARG A 327 26.45 29.07 17.64
CA ARG A 327 26.51 30.49 17.98
C ARG A 327 27.80 31.04 17.37
N SER A 328 27.67 32.05 16.51
CA SER A 328 28.84 32.81 16.07
C SER A 328 29.52 33.37 17.32
N VAL A 329 30.84 33.23 17.42
CA VAL A 329 31.67 33.72 18.54
C VAL A 329 31.51 35.23 18.78
N ASP A 330 30.87 35.94 17.84
CA ASP A 330 30.63 37.39 17.86
C ASP A 330 29.21 37.80 18.30
N THR A 331 28.37 36.86 18.79
CA THR A 331 27.01 37.18 19.24
C THR A 331 26.97 37.62 20.71
N ASN A 332 26.43 38.82 20.95
CA ASN A 332 26.24 39.33 22.31
C ASN A 332 25.23 38.44 23.09
N PRO A 333 25.35 38.32 24.42
CA PRO A 333 24.38 37.60 25.24
C PRO A 333 22.95 38.10 25.00
N GLY A 334 22.08 37.22 24.50
CA GLY A 334 20.67 37.52 24.20
C GLY A 334 20.34 37.86 22.74
N GLN A 335 21.30 37.84 21.81
CA GLN A 335 21.05 37.98 20.37
C GLN A 335 21.18 36.64 19.63
N LEU A 336 20.17 36.30 18.81
CA LEU A 336 20.16 35.10 17.98
C LEU A 336 21.20 35.20 16.85
N SER A 337 21.95 34.12 16.62
CA SER A 337 22.86 33.97 15.48
C SER A 337 22.11 33.93 14.14
N PRO A 338 22.77 34.22 12.99
CA PRO A 338 22.14 34.07 11.68
C PRO A 338 21.59 32.66 11.41
N GLN A 339 22.22 31.62 11.96
CA GLN A 339 21.81 30.23 11.84
C GLN A 339 20.55 29.94 12.68
N GLU A 340 20.51 30.46 13.91
CA GLU A 340 19.33 30.39 14.78
C GLU A 340 18.14 31.13 14.15
N GLN A 341 18.36 32.34 13.61
CA GLN A 341 17.33 33.11 12.91
C GLN A 341 16.80 32.40 11.66
N SER A 342 17.69 31.79 10.88
CA SER A 342 17.33 31.00 9.71
C SER A 342 16.46 29.79 10.10
N THR A 343 16.84 29.10 11.18
CA THR A 343 16.06 27.96 11.71
C THR A 343 14.67 28.42 12.16
N ILE A 344 14.57 29.51 12.93
CA ILE A 344 13.28 30.06 13.38
C ILE A 344 12.41 30.44 12.18
N ALA A 345 12.99 31.12 11.17
CA ALA A 345 12.25 31.52 9.98
C ALA A 345 11.67 30.30 9.25
N ALA A 346 12.43 29.21 9.15
CA ALA A 346 11.95 27.98 8.54
C ALA A 346 10.85 27.29 9.36
N ILE A 347 10.96 27.28 10.71
CA ILE A 347 9.89 26.76 11.59
C ILE A 347 8.60 27.58 11.41
N VAL A 348 8.71 28.91 11.40
CA VAL A 348 7.57 29.81 11.17
C VAL A 348 6.93 29.57 9.80
N GLU A 349 7.73 29.37 8.75
CA GLU A 349 7.21 29.01 7.43
C GLU A 349 6.53 27.65 7.44
N ALA A 350 7.14 26.64 8.05
CA ALA A 350 6.60 25.28 8.20
C ALA A 350 5.24 25.27 8.91
N SER A 351 5.00 26.20 9.85
CA SER A 351 3.72 26.31 10.55
C SER A 351 2.53 26.67 9.64
N LYS A 352 2.78 27.07 8.39
CA LYS A 352 1.73 27.31 7.39
C LYS A 352 1.31 26.04 6.65
N TYR A 353 1.97 24.92 6.93
CA TYR A 353 1.76 23.63 6.30
C TYR A 353 1.28 22.60 7.33
N PRO A 354 0.63 21.50 6.90
CA PRO A 354 0.33 20.38 7.79
C PRO A 354 1.60 19.60 8.15
N LEU A 355 2.52 20.23 8.89
CA LEU A 355 3.85 19.71 9.21
C LEU A 355 4.18 19.95 10.68
N SER A 356 4.39 18.87 11.41
CA SER A 356 4.98 18.86 12.75
C SER A 356 6.47 18.57 12.70
N ILE A 357 7.23 19.14 13.61
CA ILE A 357 8.69 18.99 13.70
C ILE A 357 9.03 18.50 15.10
N ILE A 358 9.75 17.38 15.22
CA ILE A 358 10.31 16.89 16.48
C ILE A 358 11.83 17.02 16.37
N LEU A 359 12.46 17.79 17.25
CA LEU A 359 13.91 17.88 17.39
C LEU A 359 14.37 17.09 18.61
N VAL A 360 15.16 16.04 18.40
CA VAL A 360 15.77 15.23 19.43
C VAL A 360 17.23 15.62 19.61
N GLY A 361 17.56 16.15 20.78
CA GLY A 361 18.91 16.53 21.16
C GLY A 361 19.71 15.39 21.80
N VAL A 362 20.87 15.05 21.21
CA VAL A 362 21.75 13.96 21.63
C VAL A 362 23.15 14.49 21.95
N GLY A 363 23.54 14.58 23.21
CA GLY A 363 24.84 15.09 23.66
C GLY A 363 24.69 16.17 24.72
N ASP A 364 25.80 16.81 25.05
CA ASP A 364 25.93 17.70 26.21
C ASP A 364 25.32 19.10 26.00
N GLY A 365 24.86 19.43 24.79
CA GLY A 365 24.25 20.73 24.47
C GLY A 365 25.29 21.85 24.25
N PRO A 366 24.85 23.12 24.15
CA PRO A 366 23.74 23.71 24.90
C PRO A 366 22.37 23.61 24.22
N TRP A 367 21.32 23.35 25.02
CA TRP A 367 19.92 23.14 24.57
C TRP A 367 18.93 24.23 25.02
N ASP A 368 19.41 25.25 25.74
CA ASP A 368 18.61 26.36 26.30
C ASP A 368 17.79 27.09 25.23
N VAL A 369 18.36 27.24 24.04
CA VAL A 369 17.70 27.89 22.89
C VAL A 369 16.59 27.01 22.30
N MET A 370 16.78 25.70 22.24
CA MET A 370 15.79 24.79 21.66
C MET A 370 14.56 24.64 22.57
N VAL A 371 14.76 24.73 23.88
CA VAL A 371 13.66 24.83 24.86
C VAL A 371 12.88 26.13 24.67
N GLN A 372 13.54 27.23 24.29
CA GLN A 372 12.83 28.49 23.99
C GLN A 372 12.05 28.42 22.68
N PHE A 373 12.53 27.66 21.70
CA PHE A 373 11.87 27.47 20.41
C PHE A 373 10.59 26.65 20.50
N ASP A 374 10.50 25.76 21.48
CA ASP A 374 9.30 24.96 21.77
C ASP A 374 8.07 25.85 21.98
N ASP A 375 8.10 26.74 22.96
CA ASP A 375 6.90 27.46 23.40
C ASP A 375 6.80 28.92 22.92
N ASN A 376 7.92 29.56 22.54
CA ASN A 376 8.00 31.02 22.48
C ASN A 376 8.37 31.60 21.10
N ILE A 377 8.18 30.86 20.01
CA ILE A 377 8.39 31.41 18.66
C ILE A 377 7.22 32.35 18.27
N PRO A 378 7.47 33.65 18.07
CA PRO A 378 6.43 34.58 17.64
C PRO A 378 6.08 34.38 16.16
N ALA A 379 4.83 34.69 15.80
CA ALA A 379 4.31 34.75 14.42
C ALA A 379 4.11 33.41 13.67
N ARG A 380 4.31 32.25 14.32
CA ARG A 380 3.87 30.95 13.77
C ARG A 380 2.33 30.82 13.79
N ALA A 381 1.76 30.11 12.82
CA ALA A 381 0.30 29.96 12.69
C ALA A 381 -0.29 29.01 13.76
N PHE A 382 0.43 27.94 14.08
CA PHE A 382 0.16 27.06 15.22
C PHE A 382 1.48 26.56 15.79
N ASP A 383 1.42 25.96 16.97
CA ASP A 383 2.60 25.29 17.53
C ASP A 383 2.88 24.00 16.76
N ASN A 384 4.00 23.93 16.08
CA ASN A 384 4.33 22.83 15.18
C ASN A 384 5.73 22.24 15.45
N PHE A 385 6.33 22.56 16.60
CA PHE A 385 7.69 22.18 16.95
C PHE A 385 7.73 21.60 18.36
N GLN A 386 8.38 20.44 18.53
CA GLN A 386 8.62 19.77 19.81
C GLN A 386 10.12 19.53 19.97
N PHE A 387 10.71 19.97 21.08
CA PHE A 387 12.08 19.60 21.47
C PHE A 387 12.11 18.48 22.52
N VAL A 388 13.03 17.52 22.36
CA VAL A 388 13.26 16.42 23.31
C VAL A 388 14.74 16.27 23.63
N ASN A 389 15.10 16.41 24.91
CA ASN A 389 16.45 16.14 25.38
C ASN A 389 16.66 14.63 25.64
N PHE A 390 17.10 13.90 24.61
CA PHE A 390 17.32 12.46 24.70
C PHE A 390 18.39 12.09 25.74
N THR A 391 19.46 12.88 25.82
CA THR A 391 20.59 12.58 26.71
C THR A 391 20.20 12.71 28.17
N GLU A 392 19.42 13.73 28.51
CA GLU A 392 18.86 13.88 29.85
C GLU A 392 17.95 12.71 30.23
N ILE A 393 17.00 12.32 29.36
CA ILE A 393 16.11 11.18 29.60
C ILE A 393 16.92 9.89 29.78
N MET A 394 17.88 9.65 28.89
CA MET A 394 18.70 8.44 28.94
C MET A 394 19.68 8.41 30.12
N SER A 395 20.01 9.56 30.71
CA SER A 395 20.87 9.66 31.90
C SER A 395 20.17 9.30 33.22
N LYS A 396 18.82 9.25 33.24
CA LYS A 396 18.04 8.97 34.46
C LYS A 396 18.37 7.59 35.04
N ASN A 397 18.33 7.47 36.36
CA ASN A 397 18.58 6.20 37.06
C ASN A 397 17.29 5.37 37.20
N VAL A 398 16.72 4.97 36.06
CA VAL A 398 15.48 4.16 35.96
C VAL A 398 15.69 3.00 34.97
N PRO A 399 14.85 1.94 34.96
CA PRO A 399 14.94 0.86 33.99
C PRO A 399 14.86 1.35 32.54
N LEU A 400 15.54 0.66 31.61
CA LEU A 400 15.59 1.03 30.19
C LEU A 400 14.20 1.18 29.57
N SER A 401 13.28 0.26 29.85
CA SER A 401 11.91 0.33 29.34
C SER A 401 11.16 1.59 29.76
N GLN A 402 11.46 2.13 30.95
CA GLN A 402 10.89 3.39 31.41
C GLN A 402 11.52 4.59 30.69
N LYS A 403 12.83 4.54 30.39
CA LYS A 403 13.51 5.58 29.58
C LYS A 403 12.95 5.63 28.16
N GLU A 404 12.75 4.47 27.54
CA GLU A 404 12.16 4.34 26.20
C GLU A 404 10.73 4.87 26.19
N THR A 405 9.93 4.53 27.20
CA THR A 405 8.56 5.03 27.35
C THR A 405 8.54 6.55 27.55
N GLU A 406 9.42 7.08 28.40
CA GLU A 406 9.52 8.51 28.67
C GLU A 406 9.98 9.30 27.44
N PHE A 407 10.95 8.76 26.69
CA PHE A 407 11.39 9.34 25.43
C PHE A 407 10.27 9.35 24.38
N ALA A 408 9.59 8.21 24.18
CA ALA A 408 8.49 8.11 23.24
C ALA A 408 7.34 9.05 23.61
N LEU A 409 7.00 9.14 24.89
CA LEU A 409 5.98 10.07 25.39
C LEU A 409 6.39 11.52 25.12
N ALA A 410 7.62 11.92 25.48
CA ALA A 410 8.11 13.27 25.26
C ALA A 410 8.16 13.66 23.78
N ALA A 411 8.51 12.72 22.88
CA ALA A 411 8.56 12.98 21.45
C ALA A 411 7.18 13.11 20.79
N LEU A 412 6.18 12.39 21.31
CA LEU A 412 4.89 12.24 20.62
C LEU A 412 3.74 13.00 21.30
N MET A 413 3.90 13.47 22.54
CA MET A 413 2.79 14.01 23.32
C MET A 413 2.10 15.23 22.71
N GLU A 414 2.81 16.03 21.92
CA GLU A 414 2.22 17.20 21.26
C GLU A 414 1.63 16.91 19.87
N ILE A 415 2.07 15.84 19.20
CA ILE A 415 1.63 15.52 17.83
C ILE A 415 0.10 15.50 17.69
N PRO A 416 -0.70 14.92 18.61
CA PRO A 416 -2.15 14.98 18.51
C PRO A 416 -2.72 16.40 18.49
N SER A 417 -2.21 17.31 19.33
CA SER A 417 -2.64 18.71 19.34
C SER A 417 -2.19 19.47 18.09
N GLN A 418 -0.96 19.22 17.63
CA GLN A 418 -0.41 19.85 16.43
C GLN A 418 -1.20 19.42 15.18
N TYR A 419 -1.49 18.12 15.04
CA TYR A 419 -2.38 17.60 13.99
C TYR A 419 -3.77 18.25 14.04
N LYS A 420 -4.37 18.32 15.23
CA LYS A 420 -5.67 18.98 15.40
C LYS A 420 -5.64 20.44 14.96
N ALA A 421 -4.58 21.18 15.25
CA ALA A 421 -4.43 22.55 14.77
C ALA A 421 -4.43 22.61 13.24
N THR A 422 -3.74 21.69 12.54
CA THR A 422 -3.75 21.66 11.07
C THR A 422 -5.15 21.45 10.46
N LEU A 423 -6.01 20.68 11.15
CA LEU A 423 -7.42 20.54 10.80
C LEU A 423 -8.19 21.84 11.02
N ASP A 424 -8.03 22.47 12.18
CA ASP A 424 -8.72 23.70 12.56
C ASP A 424 -8.36 24.88 11.63
N PHE A 425 -7.10 24.94 11.18
CA PHE A 425 -6.60 25.92 10.21
C PHE A 425 -6.87 25.55 8.75
N GLN A 426 -7.53 24.42 8.49
CA GLN A 426 -7.86 23.92 7.13
C GLN A 426 -6.62 23.82 6.22
N LEU A 427 -5.47 23.45 6.80
CA LEU A 427 -4.20 23.33 6.07
C LEU A 427 -4.12 22.02 5.27
N LEU A 428 -5.00 21.06 5.57
CA LEU A 428 -5.17 19.84 4.80
C LEU A 428 -6.03 20.11 3.57
N SER A 429 -5.62 19.57 2.42
CA SER A 429 -6.38 19.73 1.18
C SER A 429 -7.81 19.17 1.30
N ASN A 430 -8.78 19.94 0.78
CA ASN A 430 -10.19 19.57 0.64
C ASN A 430 -10.37 18.47 -0.44
N GLN A 431 -9.85 17.27 -0.19
CA GLN A 431 -10.40 16.05 -0.76
C GLN A 431 -11.74 15.77 -0.06
N ARG A 432 -12.80 16.38 -0.58
CA ARG A 432 -14.21 16.22 -0.15
C ARG A 432 -14.77 14.79 -0.27
N ASN A 433 -13.93 13.75 -0.34
CA ASN A 433 -14.32 12.35 -0.41
C ASN A 433 -13.43 11.40 0.42
N THR A 434 -12.74 11.87 1.47
CA THR A 434 -12.22 10.95 2.49
C THR A 434 -13.21 10.86 3.66
N THR A 435 -13.75 9.67 3.87
CA THR A 435 -14.62 9.32 4.98
C THR A 435 -13.98 9.72 6.31
N ARG A 436 -14.78 10.28 7.23
CA ARG A 436 -14.36 10.71 8.57
C ARG A 436 -13.54 9.60 9.26
N ARG A 437 -12.23 9.80 9.43
CA ARG A 437 -11.41 8.99 10.33
C ARG A 437 -11.97 9.11 11.75
N HIS A 438 -12.34 7.98 12.34
CA HIS A 438 -12.78 7.91 13.74
C HIS A 438 -11.53 7.69 14.59
N ALA A 439 -11.26 8.59 15.55
CA ALA A 439 -10.20 8.38 16.52
C ALA A 439 -10.53 7.14 17.37
N LEU A 440 -9.60 6.18 17.44
CA LEU A 440 -9.70 5.09 18.39
C LEU A 440 -9.57 5.66 19.82
N PRO A 441 -10.38 5.19 20.79
CA PRO A 441 -10.22 5.57 22.18
C PRO A 441 -8.86 5.08 22.72
N PRO A 442 -8.25 5.81 23.67
CA PRO A 442 -7.01 5.37 24.30
C PRO A 442 -7.20 4.01 25.01
N PRO A 443 -6.13 3.20 25.14
CA PRO A 443 -6.20 1.91 25.83
C PRO A 443 -6.73 2.08 27.25
N ILE A 444 -7.82 1.38 27.57
CA ILE A 444 -8.42 1.41 28.91
C ILE A 444 -7.49 0.69 29.88
N GLN A 445 -6.76 1.45 30.70
CA GLN A 445 -6.19 0.92 31.93
C GLN A 445 -7.31 0.73 32.95
N ASN A 446 -7.49 -0.51 33.40
CA ASN A 446 -8.35 -0.86 34.52
C ASN A 446 -7.82 -0.23 35.81
N SER A 447 -8.34 0.95 36.17
CA SER A 447 -8.23 1.50 37.52
C SER A 447 -9.62 1.86 38.02
N SER A 448 -10.14 0.97 38.86
CA SER A 448 -11.40 1.09 39.59
C SER A 448 -11.33 2.22 40.62
N THR A 449 -12.05 3.31 40.38
CA THR A 449 -12.54 4.19 41.46
C THR A 449 -13.86 4.87 41.07
N THR A 450 -14.82 4.71 41.97
CA THR A 450 -16.19 5.21 42.03
C THR A 450 -16.32 6.73 42.03
N THR A 451 -17.28 7.30 41.28
CA THR A 451 -18.24 8.33 41.79
C THR A 451 -19.32 8.72 40.76
N SER A 452 -20.57 8.31 41.06
CA SER A 452 -21.85 9.08 41.08
C SER A 452 -22.15 10.28 40.14
N GLY A 453 -23.24 10.12 39.37
CA GLY A 453 -24.29 11.14 39.07
C GLY A 453 -23.92 12.21 38.02
N TRP A 454 -24.73 12.57 37.03
CA TRP A 454 -26.18 12.77 37.01
C TRP A 454 -26.76 12.70 35.60
N ASN A 455 -27.99 12.20 35.50
CA ASN A 455 -28.87 12.24 34.33
C ASN A 455 -29.19 13.69 33.88
N TYR A 456 -29.41 13.92 32.59
CA TYR A 456 -30.68 14.49 32.08
C TYR A 456 -30.85 14.22 30.58
N MET A 457 -32.03 13.71 30.23
CA MET A 457 -32.50 13.36 28.89
C MET A 457 -33.15 14.56 28.19
N GLN A 458 -33.04 14.57 26.84
CA GLN A 458 -34.07 14.92 25.82
C GLN A 458 -34.66 16.36 25.84
N SER A 459 -34.86 17.08 24.72
CA SER A 459 -35.62 16.70 23.51
C SER A 459 -35.61 17.86 22.47
N PRO A 460 -36.21 17.70 21.26
CA PRO A 460 -35.83 18.36 20.00
C PRO A 460 -36.75 19.51 19.54
N THR A 461 -36.36 20.20 18.47
CA THR A 461 -37.25 21.03 17.64
C THR A 461 -36.99 20.84 16.14
N VAL A 462 -38.10 20.70 15.41
CA VAL A 462 -38.27 20.58 13.96
C VAL A 462 -38.62 21.96 13.39
N VAL A 463 -38.33 22.22 12.09
CA VAL A 463 -39.24 22.74 11.04
C VAL A 463 -38.51 23.55 9.93
N GLN A 464 -38.62 23.03 8.69
CA GLN A 464 -38.77 23.65 7.34
C GLN A 464 -37.79 24.74 6.87
N GLY A 465 -37.38 24.88 5.60
CA GLY A 465 -37.80 24.28 4.32
C GLY A 465 -37.31 25.19 3.16
N ASP A 466 -37.09 24.58 1.99
CA ASP A 466 -36.99 25.16 0.62
C ASP A 466 -35.83 26.10 0.22
N ARG A 467 -34.95 25.62 -0.69
CA ARG A 467 -35.01 25.90 -2.14
C ARG A 467 -33.83 25.31 -2.92
N MET A 468 -34.16 24.48 -3.93
CA MET A 468 -33.27 24.04 -5.00
C MET A 468 -32.98 25.19 -5.98
N TYR A 469 -31.71 25.33 -6.38
CA TYR A 469 -31.29 26.03 -7.58
C TYR A 469 -30.46 25.07 -8.45
N TYR A 470 -30.99 24.75 -9.63
CA TYR A 470 -30.30 24.10 -10.74
C TYR A 470 -29.58 25.16 -11.58
N THR A 471 -28.29 24.96 -11.85
CA THR A 471 -27.55 25.59 -12.95
C THR A 471 -26.21 24.84 -13.19
N PRO A 472 -25.63 24.92 -14.41
CA PRO A 472 -25.33 23.72 -15.22
C PRO A 472 -23.85 23.29 -15.25
N GLN A 473 -23.62 22.03 -15.62
CA GLN A 473 -22.31 21.45 -15.93
C GLN A 473 -21.64 22.11 -17.17
N PRO A 474 -20.31 22.28 -17.16
CA PRO A 474 -19.51 22.39 -18.38
C PRO A 474 -19.04 21.00 -18.88
N PRO A 475 -18.71 20.87 -20.18
CA PRO A 475 -18.61 19.59 -20.86
C PRO A 475 -17.28 18.87 -20.66
N SER A 476 -17.35 17.55 -20.87
CA SER A 476 -16.30 16.55 -21.02
C SER A 476 -15.01 17.02 -21.71
N THR A 477 -13.87 16.76 -21.09
CA THR A 477 -12.58 16.59 -21.78
C THR A 477 -12.18 15.12 -21.72
N GLN A 478 -12.72 14.33 -22.64
CA GLN A 478 -12.00 13.15 -23.13
C GLN A 478 -10.84 13.62 -24.01
N ASN A 479 -9.69 12.93 -23.87
CA ASN A 479 -8.43 13.00 -24.63
C ASN A 479 -7.25 13.69 -23.92
N ILE A 480 -6.68 13.00 -22.93
CA ILE A 480 -5.22 13.00 -22.72
C ILE A 480 -4.76 11.54 -22.53
N LEU A 481 -5.01 10.71 -23.53
CA LEU A 481 -4.06 9.65 -23.84
C LEU A 481 -3.18 10.27 -24.93
N HIS A 482 -1.90 10.54 -24.70
CA HIS A 482 -0.90 10.55 -25.76
C HIS A 482 0.56 10.59 -25.27
N SER A 483 1.28 9.58 -25.77
CA SER A 483 2.71 9.47 -26.05
C SER A 483 3.72 9.60 -24.90
N GLN A 484 4.31 8.46 -24.54
CA GLN A 484 5.61 8.36 -23.85
C GLN A 484 6.81 8.84 -24.72
N GLY A 485 6.57 9.26 -25.97
CA GLY A 485 7.59 9.80 -26.88
C GLY A 485 7.60 11.32 -26.96
N CYS A 486 8.73 11.91 -27.32
CA CYS A 486 8.90 13.36 -27.50
C CYS A 486 7.83 13.93 -28.47
N PRO A 487 7.18 15.06 -28.15
CA PRO A 487 6.12 15.66 -28.99
C PRO A 487 6.59 16.11 -30.38
N ILE A 488 7.91 16.22 -30.60
CA ILE A 488 8.50 16.71 -31.85
C ILE A 488 8.91 15.54 -32.75
N CYS A 489 9.63 14.55 -32.21
CA CYS A 489 10.11 13.42 -33.00
C CYS A 489 9.32 12.13 -32.80
N SER A 490 8.47 12.04 -31.77
CA SER A 490 7.66 10.86 -31.39
C SER A 490 8.41 9.57 -31.04
N TYR A 491 9.72 9.47 -31.32
CA TYR A 491 10.52 8.27 -31.11
C TYR A 491 11.39 8.31 -29.85
N ASN A 492 12.01 9.45 -29.56
CA ASN A 492 12.91 9.57 -28.41
C ASN A 492 12.13 9.78 -27.12
N ILE A 493 12.65 9.23 -26.02
CA ILE A 493 12.15 9.49 -24.68
C ILE A 493 12.29 10.97 -24.31
N LYS A 494 11.43 11.45 -23.42
CA LYS A 494 11.44 12.83 -22.94
C LYS A 494 12.52 12.99 -21.87
N ASP A 495 13.70 13.50 -22.24
CA ASP A 495 14.85 13.73 -21.35
C ASP A 495 15.20 15.23 -21.16
N LEU A 496 14.32 16.14 -21.60
CA LEU A 496 14.46 17.59 -21.40
C LEU A 496 13.12 18.24 -21.03
N ALA A 497 13.06 18.94 -19.90
CA ALA A 497 11.92 19.75 -19.47
C ALA A 497 12.14 21.24 -19.73
N PHE A 498 11.08 21.95 -20.08
CA PHE A 498 11.04 23.41 -20.18
C PHE A 498 10.52 24.03 -18.88
N GLY A 499 10.88 25.28 -18.59
CA GLY A 499 10.40 26.01 -17.40
C GLY A 499 8.87 26.19 -17.29
N CYS A 500 8.11 25.85 -18.33
CA CYS A 500 6.66 25.80 -18.32
C CYS A 500 6.07 24.43 -17.92
N GLY A 501 6.90 23.41 -17.69
CA GLY A 501 6.49 22.06 -17.28
C GLY A 501 6.36 21.04 -18.42
N HIS A 502 6.28 21.47 -19.68
CA HIS A 502 6.25 20.56 -20.84
C HIS A 502 7.63 19.97 -21.15
N GLN A 503 7.65 18.81 -21.81
CA GLN A 503 8.86 18.01 -21.99
C GLN A 503 9.08 17.59 -23.45
N ALA A 504 10.35 17.51 -23.86
CA ALA A 504 10.78 16.99 -25.14
C ALA A 504 12.03 16.12 -24.97
N CYS A 505 12.51 15.49 -26.04
CA CYS A 505 13.85 14.93 -26.01
C CYS A 505 14.89 16.06 -26.15
N TYR A 506 16.07 15.86 -25.60
CA TYR A 506 17.18 16.81 -25.57
C TYR A 506 17.54 17.29 -26.97
N GLU A 507 17.63 16.36 -27.93
CA GLU A 507 17.98 16.69 -29.32
C GLU A 507 16.97 17.61 -29.99
N CYS A 508 15.68 17.44 -29.70
CA CYS A 508 14.64 18.30 -30.27
C CYS A 508 14.43 19.60 -29.48
N GLY A 509 14.74 19.61 -28.17
CA GLY A 509 14.43 20.73 -27.29
C GLY A 509 15.58 21.70 -27.00
N LYS A 510 16.84 21.32 -27.26
CA LYS A 510 18.02 22.13 -26.89
C LYS A 510 18.06 23.52 -27.53
N ASP A 511 17.57 23.66 -28.77
CA ASP A 511 17.62 24.92 -29.52
C ASP A 511 16.27 25.67 -29.57
N LEU A 512 15.23 25.16 -28.91
CA LEU A 512 13.92 25.81 -28.93
C LEU A 512 13.89 27.08 -28.09
N LEU A 513 13.27 28.13 -28.63
CA LEU A 513 13.05 29.41 -27.93
C LEU A 513 11.61 29.53 -27.39
N VAL A 514 10.70 28.72 -27.92
CA VAL A 514 9.26 28.70 -27.59
C VAL A 514 8.82 27.25 -27.44
N CYS A 515 8.00 26.98 -26.42
CA CYS A 515 7.47 25.65 -26.15
C CYS A 515 6.42 25.27 -27.21
N PRO A 516 6.56 24.13 -27.90
CA PRO A 516 5.64 23.73 -28.96
C PRO A 516 4.25 23.30 -28.47
N GLU A 517 4.10 23.03 -27.16
CA GLU A 517 2.83 22.60 -26.57
C GLU A 517 1.97 23.76 -26.04
N CYS A 518 2.60 24.88 -25.66
CA CYS A 518 1.91 25.97 -24.97
C CYS A 518 2.31 27.37 -25.43
N ASP A 519 3.14 27.48 -26.47
CA ASP A 519 3.65 28.72 -27.08
C ASP A 519 4.33 29.71 -26.11
N MET A 520 4.66 29.28 -24.89
CA MET A 520 5.40 30.10 -23.93
C MET A 520 6.89 30.15 -24.30
N ARG A 521 7.50 31.34 -24.15
CA ARG A 521 8.95 31.52 -24.33
C ARG A 521 9.71 30.68 -23.30
N ILE A 522 10.66 29.88 -23.76
CA ILE A 522 11.45 29.00 -22.90
C ILE A 522 12.58 29.82 -22.26
N THR A 523 12.49 30.05 -20.94
CA THR A 523 13.52 30.74 -20.15
C THR A 523 14.48 29.78 -19.45
N THR A 524 14.03 28.54 -19.18
CA THR A 524 14.77 27.51 -18.46
C THR A 524 14.61 26.16 -19.16
N LYS A 525 15.71 25.40 -19.26
CA LYS A 525 15.76 24.04 -19.82
C LYS A 525 16.50 23.14 -18.84
N ILE A 526 15.88 22.03 -18.45
CA ILE A 526 16.41 21.10 -17.45
C ILE A 526 16.54 19.73 -18.09
N ARG A 527 17.72 19.12 -18.02
CA ARG A 527 17.93 17.75 -18.49
C ARG A 527 17.47 16.79 -17.39
N LEU A 528 16.61 15.84 -17.76
CA LEU A 528 15.93 14.97 -16.79
C LEU A 528 16.73 13.72 -16.41
N TYR A 529 17.92 13.53 -17.01
CA TYR A 529 18.84 12.44 -16.69
C TYR A 529 20.29 12.91 -16.89
N GLY A 530 21.14 12.70 -15.88
CA GLY A 530 22.59 12.95 -15.88
C GLY A 530 23.31 11.79 -15.22
#